data_AF-A0A7C6K3A7-F1
#
_entry.id   AF-A0A7C6K3A7-F1
#
_cell.length_a   1.000
_cell.length_b   1.000
_cell.length_c   1.000
_cell.angle_alpha   90.00
_cell.angle_beta   90.00
_cell.angle_gamma   90.00
#
_symmetry.space_group_name_H-M   'P 1'
#
loop_
_entity.id
_entity.type
_entity.pdbx_description
1 polymer ?
#
loop_
_entity_poly.entity_id
_entity_poly.type
_entity_poly.pdbx_seq_one_letter_code
_entity_poly.pdbx_strand_id
1 'polypeptide(L)' 'MFEEVKLDFIMITCYKDNPQSQRVIEKNGLSLYKEIELPSTSGKLKESYAFILRKENYK' A
#
# COMPACT_ATOMS: atom_id res chain seq x y z
N MET A 1 -5.93 16.84 3.55
CA MET A 1 -5.08 15.74 4.08
C MET A 1 -3.59 15.92 3.80
N PHE A 2 -3.07 15.74 2.57
CA PHE A 2 -1.61 15.83 2.30
C PHE A 2 -1.00 17.18 2.67
N GLU A 3 -1.72 18.28 2.42
CA GLU A 3 -1.27 19.65 2.75
C GLU A 3 -1.35 19.97 4.24
N GLU A 4 -2.41 19.50 4.91
CA GLU A 4 -2.63 19.71 6.34
C GLU A 4 -1.57 18.98 7.18
N VAL A 5 -1.20 17.76 6.77
CA VAL A 5 -0.24 16.90 7.48
C VAL A 5 1.18 17.04 6.90
N LYS A 6 1.36 17.82 5.83
CA LYS A 6 2.64 18.02 5.12
C LYS A 6 3.33 16.69 4.74
N LEU A 7 2.57 15.80 4.11
CA LEU A 7 3.06 14.53 3.59
C LEU A 7 3.43 14.65 2.10
N ASP A 8 4.46 13.92 1.67
CA ASP A 8 4.85 13.81 0.26
C ASP A 8 4.19 12.60 -0.43
N PHE A 9 4.02 11.50 0.32
CA PHE A 9 3.39 10.27 -0.15
C PHE A 9 2.80 9.46 1.02
N ILE A 10 1.89 8.54 0.69
CA ILE A 10 1.40 7.49 1.59
C ILE A 10 1.78 6.15 0.98
N MET A 11 2.25 5.23 1.83
CA MET A 11 2.49 3.84 1.46
C MET A 11 1.63 2.91 2.30
N ILE A 12 1.09 1.89 1.64
CA ILE A 12 0.34 0.81 2.28
C ILE A 12 0.83 -0.51 1.69
N THR A 13 0.87 -1.54 2.53
CA THR A 13 1.19 -2.91 2.12
C THR A 13 0.02 -3.84 2.40
N CYS A 14 -0.17 -4.86 1.55
CA CYS A 14 -1.05 -5.98 1.87
C CYS A 14 -0.43 -7.30 1.39
N TYR A 15 -0.73 -8.40 2.07
CA TYR A 15 -0.34 -9.73 1.59
C TYR A 15 -1.05 -10.05 0.27
N LYS A 16 -0.37 -10.75 -0.64
CA LYS A 16 -0.95 -11.12 -1.95
C LYS A 16 -2.17 -12.04 -1.82
N ASP A 17 -2.24 -12.81 -0.74
CA ASP A 17 -3.38 -13.69 -0.44
C ASP A 17 -4.59 -12.97 0.16
N ASN A 18 -4.56 -11.62 0.23
CA ASN A 18 -5.67 -10.78 0.65
C ASN A 18 -6.15 -9.86 -0.50
N PRO A 19 -6.85 -10.42 -1.50
CA PRO A 19 -7.30 -9.67 -2.68
C PRO A 19 -8.34 -8.58 -2.35
N GLN A 20 -9.06 -8.71 -1.24
CA GLN A 20 -10.00 -7.69 -0.77
C GLN A 20 -9.28 -6.40 -0.38
N SER A 21 -8.16 -6.51 0.35
CA SER A 21 -7.35 -5.36 0.72
C SER A 21 -6.74 -4.69 -0.51
N GLN A 22 -6.16 -5.48 -1.42
CA GLN A 22 -5.65 -4.98 -2.69
C GLN A 22 -6.71 -4.16 -3.44
N ARG A 23 -7.93 -4.70 -3.60
CA ARG A 23 -9.02 -4.01 -4.29
C ARG A 23 -9.40 -2.68 -3.64
N VAL A 24 -9.44 -2.62 -2.31
CA VAL A 24 -9.75 -1.37 -1.59
C VAL A 24 -8.62 -0.36 -1.78
N ILE A 25 -7.36 -0.80 -1.72
CA ILE A 25 -6.20 0.05 -1.91
C ILE A 25 -6.20 0.68 -3.32
N GLU A 26 -6.38 -0.14 -4.36
CA GLU A 26 -6.44 0.31 -5.75
C GLU A 26 -7.63 1.26 -5.99
N LYS A 27 -8.81 0.96 -5.41
CA LYS A 27 -10.00 1.82 -5.51
C LYS A 27 -9.77 3.22 -4.92
N ASN A 28 -8.88 3.35 -3.94
CA ASN A 28 -8.51 4.63 -3.34
C ASN A 28 -7.37 5.36 -4.09
N GLY A 29 -6.98 4.87 -5.27
CA GLY A 29 -6.02 5.54 -6.15
C GLY A 29 -4.55 5.31 -5.81
N LEU A 30 -4.23 4.40 -4.87
CA LEU A 30 -2.85 3.97 -4.69
C LEU A 30 -2.46 3.02 -5.84
N SER A 31 -1.27 3.20 -6.40
CA SER A 31 -0.73 2.35 -7.45
C SER A 31 0.31 1.38 -6.92
N LEU A 32 0.45 0.22 -7.56
CA LEU A 32 1.47 -0.77 -7.20
C LEU A 32 2.86 -0.15 -7.37
N TYR A 33 3.64 -0.16 -6.31
CA TYR A 33 5.03 0.31 -6.29
C TYR A 33 6.02 -0.84 -6.44
N LYS A 34 5.85 -1.90 -5.63
CA LYS A 34 6.77 -3.05 -5.61
C LYS A 34 6.13 -4.28 -4.97
N GLU A 35 6.58 -5.47 -5.38
CA GLU A 35 6.37 -6.72 -4.65
C GLU A 35 7.47 -6.91 -3.60
N ILE A 36 7.09 -7.26 -2.38
CA ILE A 36 7.99 -7.41 -1.22
C ILE A 36 7.62 -8.66 -0.41
N GLU A 37 8.48 -9.04 0.53
CA GLU A 37 8.17 -10.04 1.55
C GLU A 37 8.07 -9.38 2.92
N LEU A 38 7.01 -9.69 3.66
CA LEU A 38 6.79 -9.19 5.02
C LEU A 38 6.60 -10.36 5.99
N PRO A 39 7.11 -10.24 7.24
CA PRO A 39 6.84 -11.24 8.26
C PRO A 39 5.34 -11.27 8.58
N SER A 40 4.78 -12.47 8.69
CA SER A 40 3.44 -12.71 9.21
C SER A 40 3.42 -12.65 10.74
N THR A 41 2.22 -12.69 11.32
CA THR A 41 2.03 -12.87 12.77
C THR A 41 2.65 -14.16 13.30
N SER A 42 2.90 -15.15 12.42
CA SER A 42 3.60 -16.39 12.76
C SER A 42 5.11 -16.32 12.49
N GLY A 43 5.67 -15.14 12.17
CA GLY A 43 7.08 -14.94 11.85
C GLY A 43 7.54 -15.48 10.49
N LYS A 44 6.63 -16.04 9.68
CA LYS A 44 6.95 -16.53 8.33
C LYS A 44 6.91 -15.39 7.33
N LEU A 45 7.87 -15.32 6.41
CA LEU A 45 7.80 -14.37 5.31
C LEU A 45 6.62 -14.72 4.39
N LYS A 46 5.87 -13.71 4.00
CA LYS A 46 4.77 -13.81 3.03
C LYS A 46 4.93 -12.76 1.95
N GLU A 47 4.68 -13.18 0.72
CA GLU A 47 4.60 -12.29 -0.42
C GLU A 47 3.53 -11.22 -0.20
N SER A 48 3.90 -9.99 -0.48
CA SER A 48 3.08 -8.80 -0.26
C SER A 48 3.25 -7.82 -1.41
N TYR A 49 2.25 -6.97 -1.58
CA TYR A 49 2.31 -5.80 -2.44
C TYR A 49 2.55 -4.57 -1.59
N ALA A 50 3.40 -3.66 -2.07
CA ALA A 50 3.53 -2.30 -1.58
C ALA A 50 2.92 -1.35 -2.61
N PHE A 51 2.00 -0.51 -2.15
CA PHE A 51 1.31 0.51 -2.94
C PHE A 51 1.70 1.90 -2.46
N ILE A 52 1.66 2.87 -3.38
CA ILE A 52 2.00 4.26 -3.10
C ILE A 52 0.95 5.21 -3.67
N LEU A 53 0.65 6.27 -2.92
CA LEU A 53 -0.07 7.45 -3.39
C LEU A 53 0.79 8.67 -3.11
N ARG A 54 1.27 9.30 -4.18
CA ARG A 54 2.03 10.56 -4.11
C ARG A 54 1.06 11.72 -4.03
N LYS A 55 1.45 12.80 -3.34
CA LYS A 55 0.68 14.04 -3.28
C LYS A 55 0.24 14.52 -4.67
N GLU A 56 1.12 14.41 -5.66
CA GLU A 56 0.91 14.79 -7.06
C GLU A 56 -0.25 14.05 -7.73
N ASN A 57 -0.54 12.82 -7.26
CA ASN A 57 -1.57 11.94 -7.80
C ASN A 57 -2.86 11.98 -6.96
N TYR A 58 -2.86 12.74 -5.85
CA TYR A 58 -4.02 12.91 -5.00
C TYR A 58 -4.94 13.98 -5.60
N LYS A 59 -6.16 13.58 -6.00
CA LYS A 59 -7.18 14.47 -6.56
C LYS A 59 -8.12 14.98 -5.49
#